data_AF-A0A958GQW4-F1
#
_entry.id   AF-A0A958GQW4-F1
#
_cell.length_a   1.000
_cell.length_b   1.000
_cell.length_c   1.000
_cell.angle_alpha   90.00
_cell.angle_beta   90.00
_cell.angle_gamma   90.00
#
_symmetry.space_group_name_H-M   'P 1'
#
loop_
_entity.id
_entity.type
_entity.pdbx_description
1 polymer ?
#
loop_
_entity_poly.entity_id
_entity_poly.type
_entity_poly.pdbx_seq_one_letter_code
_entity_poly.pdbx_strand_id
1 'polypeptide(L)'
;MEEALKDATLVFVGRVEDQKESAFKKDQMEVKFTVFKRFKGFEEVPNNEYVLIHTPKDSAGCGYNFTNGFEYLVFATGTPAHFRTNLCSRTEVLENAQLDQHRLLRLTGQPEEPESEPSPLD
;
A
#
# COMPACT_ATOMS: atom_id res chain seq x y z
N MET A 1 3.18 -10.36 10.56
CA MET A 1 3.14 -8.89 10.44
C MET A 1 4.54 -8.35 10.46
N GLU A 2 5.26 -8.56 11.57
CA GLU A 2 6.65 -8.12 11.74
C GLU A 2 7.57 -8.69 10.66
N GLU A 3 7.36 -9.94 10.24
CA GLU A 3 8.07 -10.55 9.12
C GLU A 3 7.80 -9.82 7.78
N ALA A 4 6.53 -9.59 7.45
CA ALA A 4 6.15 -8.81 6.26
C ALA A 4 6.71 -7.37 6.29
N LEU A 5 6.72 -6.72 7.46
CA LEU A 5 7.35 -5.40 7.64
C LEU A 5 8.88 -5.45 7.45
N LYS A 6 9.52 -6.51 7.93
CA LYS A 6 10.97 -6.70 7.77
C LYS A 6 11.33 -6.89 6.31
N ASP A 7 10.58 -7.73 5.59
CA ASP A 7 10.83 -8.08 4.20
C ASP A 7 10.41 -6.98 3.22
N ALA A 8 9.37 -6.21 3.56
CA ALA A 8 8.94 -5.07 2.74
C ALA A 8 10.04 -4.02 2.64
N THR A 9 10.26 -3.50 1.44
CA THR A 9 11.13 -2.34 1.23
C THR A 9 10.33 -1.04 1.35
N LEU A 10 9.02 -1.09 1.10
CA LEU A 10 8.13 0.07 1.15
C LEU A 10 6.82 -0.31 1.85
N VAL A 11 6.38 0.49 2.83
CA VAL A 11 5.11 0.29 3.53
C VAL A 11 4.37 1.61 3.69
N PHE A 12 3.10 1.66 3.27
CA PHE A 12 2.29 2.88 3.31
C PHE A 12 0.78 2.59 3.34
N VAL A 13 0.01 3.61 3.73
CA VAL A 13 -1.43 3.69 3.46
C VAL A 13 -1.65 4.64 2.30
N GLY A 14 -2.45 4.21 1.33
CA GLY A 14 -2.79 5.04 0.18
C GLY A 14 -4.05 4.59 -0.54
N ARG A 15 -4.57 5.45 -1.39
CA ARG A 15 -5.76 5.20 -2.22
C ARG A 15 -5.36 4.90 -3.66
N VAL A 16 -6.03 3.93 -4.26
CA VAL A 16 -5.86 3.63 -5.68
C VAL A 16 -6.52 4.72 -6.52
N GLU A 17 -5.74 5.43 -7.32
CA GLU A 17 -6.25 6.45 -8.25
C GLU A 17 -6.48 5.89 -9.64
N ASP A 18 -5.57 5.03 -10.12
CA ASP A 18 -5.61 4.49 -11.47
C ASP A 18 -4.90 3.14 -11.57
N GLN A 19 -5.30 2.35 -12.56
CA GLN A 19 -4.80 1.00 -12.82
C GLN A 19 -4.76 0.71 -14.31
N LYS A 20 -3.65 0.17 -14.79
CA LYS A 20 -3.49 -0.23 -16.19
C LYS A 20 -2.57 -1.43 -16.33
N GLU A 21 -2.63 -2.11 -17.46
CA GLU A 21 -1.63 -3.13 -17.80
C GLU A 21 -0.25 -2.49 -17.94
N SER A 22 0.78 -3.17 -17.45
CA SER A 22 2.15 -2.69 -17.59
C SER A 22 2.56 -2.70 -19.05
N ALA A 23 3.05 -1.55 -19.53
CA ALA A 23 3.58 -1.42 -20.89
C ALA A 23 4.78 -2.34 -21.16
N PHE A 24 5.49 -2.76 -20.10
CA PHE A 24 6.69 -3.59 -20.19
C PHE A 24 6.42 -5.08 -19.96
N LYS A 25 5.35 -5.43 -19.24
CA LYS A 25 4.99 -6.82 -18.91
C LYS A 25 3.48 -7.02 -19.01
N LYS A 26 3.04 -7.72 -20.06
CA LYS A 26 1.61 -7.99 -20.35
C LYS A 26 0.88 -8.73 -19.22
N ASP A 27 1.63 -9.40 -18.35
CA ASP A 27 1.10 -10.25 -17.29
C ASP A 27 1.04 -9.50 -15.93
N GLN A 28 1.33 -8.20 -15.93
CA GLN A 28 1.33 -7.34 -14.75
C GLN A 28 0.41 -6.14 -14.91
N MET A 29 -0.20 -5.75 -13.80
CA MET A 29 -0.88 -4.50 -13.60
C MET A 29 0.07 -3.50 -12.92
N GLU A 30 0.05 -2.26 -13.39
CA GLU A 30 0.63 -1.09 -12.73
C GLU A 30 -0.50 -0.31 -12.06
N VAL A 31 -0.38 -0.10 -10.75
CA VAL A 31 -1.39 0.52 -9.90
C VAL A 31 -0.79 1.79 -9.32
N LYS A 32 -1.43 2.93 -9.57
CA LYS A 32 -1.03 4.23 -9.03
C LYS A 32 -1.76 4.51 -7.74
N PHE A 33 -1.01 4.75 -6.67
CA PHE A 33 -1.54 5.17 -5.38
C PHE A 33 -1.26 6.64 -5.12
N THR A 34 -2.24 7.35 -4.56
CA THR A 34 -1.97 8.54 -3.73
C THR A 34 -1.60 8.06 -2.33
N VAL A 35 -0.52 8.57 -1.76
CA VAL A 35 0.00 8.16 -0.46
C VAL A 35 -0.48 9.11 0.63
N PHE A 36 -1.10 8.55 1.67
CA PHE A 36 -1.58 9.31 2.84
C PHE A 36 -0.67 9.14 4.05
N LYS A 37 -0.20 7.91 4.30
CA LYS A 37 0.66 7.61 5.46
C LYS A 37 1.84 6.74 5.05
N ARG A 38 3.02 7.02 5.57
CA ARG A 38 4.28 6.38 5.17
C ARG A 38 4.91 5.73 6.39
N PHE A 39 5.19 4.43 6.32
CA PHE A 39 5.77 3.68 7.44
C PHE A 39 7.22 3.25 7.20
N LYS A 40 7.61 2.99 5.94
CA LYS A 40 8.96 2.51 5.60
C LYS A 40 9.32 2.83 4.15
N GLY A 41 10.57 3.23 3.89
CA GLY A 41 11.20 3.16 2.56
C GLY A 41 10.93 4.34 1.62
N PHE A 42 10.57 5.51 2.13
CA PHE A 42 10.25 6.69 1.33
C PHE A 42 11.43 7.63 1.09
N GLU A 43 12.59 7.36 1.68
CA GLU A 43 13.80 8.19 1.58
C GLU A 43 14.32 8.27 0.14
N GLU A 44 14.11 7.20 -0.64
CA GLU A 44 14.58 7.09 -2.04
C GLU A 44 13.44 7.28 -3.06
N VAL A 45 12.22 7.58 -2.61
CA VAL A 45 11.06 7.76 -3.49
C VAL A 45 11.03 9.22 -3.99
N PRO A 46 11.21 9.47 -5.30
CA PRO A 46 11.39 10.83 -5.83
C PRO A 46 10.18 11.76 -5.64
N ASN A 47 8.97 11.19 -5.68
CA ASN A 47 7.73 11.87 -5.37
C ASN A 47 6.99 11.05 -4.31
N ASN A 48 6.85 11.60 -3.11
CA ASN A 48 6.26 10.89 -1.98
C ASN A 48 4.73 11.04 -1.91
N GLU A 49 4.11 11.81 -2.80
CA GLU A 49 2.65 11.95 -2.93
C GLU A 49 2.03 10.77 -3.68
N TYR A 50 2.77 10.15 -4.61
CA TYR A 50 2.28 9.02 -5.40
C TYR A 50 3.33 7.92 -5.56
N VAL A 51 2.87 6.68 -5.58
CA VAL A 51 3.72 5.49 -5.80
C VAL A 51 3.08 4.57 -6.84
N LEU A 52 3.91 4.01 -7.71
CA LEU A 52 3.51 2.96 -8.66
C LEU A 52 3.85 1.58 -8.09
N ILE A 53 2.84 0.73 -7.97
CA ILE A 53 2.97 -0.66 -7.49
C ILE A 53 2.61 -1.61 -8.61
N HIS A 54 3.43 -2.65 -8.78
CA HIS A 54 3.21 -3.69 -9.77
C HIS A 54 2.68 -4.96 -9.10
N THR A 55 1.73 -5.61 -9.75
CA THR A 55 1.23 -6.91 -9.30
C THR A 55 0.84 -7.78 -10.49
N PRO A 56 0.95 -9.11 -10.42
CA PRO A 56 0.43 -9.99 -11.48
C PRO A 56 -1.05 -9.71 -11.76
N LYS A 57 -1.47 -9.83 -13.03
CA LYS A 57 -2.85 -9.52 -13.45
C LYS A 57 -3.90 -10.47 -12.86
N ASP A 58 -3.53 -11.72 -12.67
CA ASP A 58 -4.46 -12.77 -12.27
C ASP A 58 -4.07 -13.40 -10.93
N SER A 59 -5.08 -13.87 -10.19
CA SER A 59 -4.89 -14.61 -8.93
C SER A 59 -4.14 -15.93 -9.11
N ALA A 60 -4.15 -16.51 -10.32
CA ALA A 60 -3.31 -17.66 -10.69
C ALA A 60 -1.81 -17.34 -10.63
N GLY A 61 -1.43 -16.06 -10.82
CA GLY A 61 -0.08 -15.56 -10.63
C GLY A 61 0.18 -15.02 -9.22
N CYS A 62 -0.76 -15.22 -8.28
CA CYS A 62 -0.79 -14.57 -6.97
C CYS A 62 -0.91 -13.04 -7.02
N GLY A 63 -1.58 -12.51 -8.05
CA GLY A 63 -1.90 -11.09 -8.20
C GLY A 63 -2.83 -10.56 -7.11
N TYR A 64 -2.54 -9.36 -6.60
CA TYR A 64 -3.45 -8.67 -5.67
C TYR A 64 -4.43 -7.80 -6.47
N ASN A 65 -5.73 -8.01 -6.27
CA ASN A 65 -6.77 -7.29 -7.00
C ASN A 65 -7.13 -5.98 -6.30
N PHE A 66 -6.64 -4.86 -6.82
CA PHE A 66 -6.96 -3.53 -6.32
C PHE A 66 -8.25 -2.98 -6.92
N THR A 67 -8.97 -2.16 -6.14
CA THR A 67 -10.18 -1.46 -6.58
C THR A 67 -9.93 0.05 -6.56
N ASN A 68 -10.24 0.74 -7.67
CA ASN A 68 -10.10 2.20 -7.74
C ASN A 68 -10.94 2.90 -6.67
N GLY A 69 -10.39 3.94 -6.07
CA GLY A 69 -11.03 4.71 -5.01
C GLY A 69 -10.92 4.09 -3.61
N PHE A 70 -10.49 2.83 -3.49
CA PHE A 70 -10.32 2.18 -2.19
C PHE A 70 -8.94 2.46 -1.60
N GLU A 71 -8.89 2.49 -0.27
CA GLU A 71 -7.68 2.69 0.51
C GLU A 71 -7.11 1.35 0.97
N TYR A 72 -5.79 1.24 0.94
CA TYR A 72 -5.07 0.02 1.25
C TYR A 72 -3.89 0.29 2.17
N LEU A 73 -3.63 -0.64 3.07
CA LEU A 73 -2.32 -0.79 3.70
C LEU A 73 -1.47 -1.66 2.78
N VAL A 74 -0.45 -1.08 2.17
CA VAL A 74 0.38 -1.73 1.16
C VAL A 74 1.73 -2.10 1.75
N PHE A 75 2.10 -3.35 1.56
CA PHE A 75 3.45 -3.87 1.81
C PHE A 75 4.06 -4.24 0.46
N ALA A 76 5.09 -3.51 0.04
CA ALA A 76 5.75 -3.72 -1.24
C ALA A 76 7.23 -4.05 -1.07
N THR A 77 7.76 -4.80 -2.03
CA THR A 77 9.19 -5.14 -2.14
C THR A 77 9.76 -4.60 -3.45
N GLY A 78 11.08 -4.51 -3.56
CA GLY A 78 11.75 -4.01 -4.75
C GLY A 78 12.34 -2.61 -4.54
N THR A 79 12.44 -1.85 -5.63
CA THR A 79 13.12 -0.55 -5.67
C THR A 79 12.17 0.54 -6.17
N PRO A 80 12.52 1.84 -6.03
CA PRO A 80 11.72 2.94 -6.57
C PRO A 80 11.36 2.81 -8.06
N ALA A 81 12.20 2.13 -8.85
CA ALA A 81 11.93 1.87 -10.26
C ALA A 81 10.90 0.75 -10.50
N HIS A 82 10.72 -0.17 -9.54
CA HIS A 82 9.82 -1.31 -9.70
C HIS A 82 9.42 -1.94 -8.34
N PHE A 83 8.56 -1.24 -7.60
CA PHE A 83 7.91 -1.81 -6.44
C PHE A 83 6.85 -2.83 -6.85
N ARG A 84 6.76 -3.92 -6.10
CA ARG A 84 5.83 -5.02 -6.37
C ARG A 84 5.13 -5.52 -5.11
N THR A 85 3.92 -6.02 -5.30
CA THR A 85 3.11 -6.68 -4.29
C THR A 85 2.39 -7.91 -4.88
N ASN A 86 1.91 -8.78 -4.00
CA ASN A 86 1.19 -10.01 -4.34
C ASN A 86 0.25 -10.41 -3.19
N LEU A 87 -0.55 -11.47 -3.38
CA LEU A 87 -1.49 -11.97 -2.35
C LEU A 87 -0.82 -12.37 -1.03
N CYS A 88 0.47 -12.70 -1.03
CA CYS A 88 1.20 -13.10 0.17
C CYS A 88 1.81 -11.92 0.93
N SER A 89 1.80 -10.72 0.35
CA SER A 89 2.47 -9.53 0.90
C SER A 89 1.83 -8.97 2.17
N ARG A 90 0.66 -9.48 2.58
CA ARG A 90 -0.18 -8.90 3.65
C ARG A 90 -0.75 -7.53 3.29
N THR A 91 -0.63 -7.11 2.03
CA THR A 91 -1.38 -5.95 1.51
C THR A 91 -2.87 -6.22 1.66
N GLU A 92 -3.63 -5.26 2.19
CA GLU A 92 -5.05 -5.44 2.50
C GLU A 92 -5.80 -4.10 2.42
N VAL A 93 -7.10 -4.15 2.13
CA VAL A 93 -7.98 -2.97 2.22
C VAL A 93 -7.93 -2.38 3.63
N LEU A 94 -7.85 -1.05 3.73
CA LEU A 94 -7.57 -0.36 4.99
C LEU A 94 -8.60 -0.67 6.08
N GLU A 95 -9.88 -0.80 5.69
CA GLU A 95 -10.99 -1.18 6.57
C GLU A 95 -10.71 -2.50 7.32
N ASN A 96 -10.07 -3.46 6.66
CA ASN A 96 -9.71 -4.76 7.25
C ASN A 96 -8.32 -4.75 7.90
N ALA A 97 -7.52 -3.70 7.67
CA ALA A 97 -6.12 -3.59 8.09
C ALA A 97 -5.91 -2.63 9.28
N GLN A 98 -6.98 -2.14 9.93
CA GLN A 98 -6.87 -1.16 11.02
C GLN A 98 -5.97 -1.64 12.17
N LEU A 99 -6.09 -2.91 12.57
CA LEU A 99 -5.22 -3.48 13.61
C LEU A 99 -3.74 -3.47 13.21
N ASP A 100 -3.46 -3.75 11.93
CA ASP A 100 -2.10 -3.72 11.41
C ASP A 100 -1.58 -2.28 11.31
N GLN A 101 -2.42 -1.33 10.88
CA GLN A 101 -2.07 0.09 10.86
C GLN A 101 -1.72 0.61 12.27
N HIS A 102 -2.56 0.34 13.27
CA HIS A 102 -2.31 0.71 14.67
C HIS A 102 -0.99 0.14 15.19
N ARG A 103 -0.72 -1.14 14.88
CA ARG A 103 0.57 -1.76 15.23
C ARG A 103 1.75 -1.09 14.53
N LEU A 104 1.63 -0.72 13.25
CA LEU A 104 2.68 -0.01 12.53
C LEU A 104 2.97 1.37 13.12
N LEU A 105 1.93 2.12 13.52
CA LEU A 105 2.08 3.41 14.19
C LEU A 105 2.93 3.27 15.45
N ARG A 106 2.60 2.28 16.29
CA ARG A 106 3.38 1.98 17.52
C ARG A 106 4.81 1.54 17.23
N LEU A 107 5.03 0.69 16.23
CA LEU A 107 6.37 0.19 15.88
C LEU A 107 7.27 1.26 15.25
N THR A 108 6.69 2.20 14.51
CA THR A 108 7.41 3.30 13.84
C THR A 108 7.47 4.58 14.67
N GLY A 109 6.86 4.60 15.85
CA GLY A 109 6.83 5.76 16.74
C GLY A 109 6.00 6.92 16.19
N GLN A 110 5.05 6.64 15.29
CA GLN A 110 4.21 7.66 14.66
C GLN A 110 2.95 7.92 15.51
N PRO A 111 2.48 9.18 15.58
CA PRO A 111 1.24 9.51 16.26
C PRO A 111 0.06 8.88 15.53
N GLU A 112 -0.88 8.34 16.29
CA GLU A 112 -2.17 7.96 15.74
C GLU A 112 -2.91 9.24 15.40
N GLU A 113 -3.23 9.44 14.13
CA GLU A 113 -4.16 10.50 13.77
C GLU A 113 -5.49 10.16 14.42
N PRO A 114 -6.14 11.11 15.10
CA PRO A 114 -7.43 10.84 15.72
C PRO A 114 -8.38 10.37 14.62
N GLU A 115 -8.94 9.17 14.79
CA GLU A 115 -10.09 8.73 14.02
C GLU A 115 -11.12 9.85 14.15
N SER A 116 -11.52 10.43 13.02
CA SER A 116 -12.47 11.53 12.97
C SER A 116 -13.62 11.27 13.93
N GLU A 117 -13.67 12.01 15.04
CA GLU A 117 -14.78 11.94 15.98
C GLU A 117 -16.08 12.10 15.16
N PRO A 118 -17.10 11.24 15.35
CA PRO A 118 -18.38 11.45 14.69
C PRO A 118 -18.84 12.85 15.08
N SER A 119 -19.00 13.72 14.08
CA SER A 119 -19.44 15.09 14.26
C SER A 119 -20.71 15.09 15.12
N PRO A 120 -20.81 15.92 16.17
CA PRO A 120 -22.04 16.05 16.92
C PRO A 120 -23.17 16.37 15.93
N LEU A 121 -24.23 15.57 15.94
CA LEU A 121 -25.49 15.92 15.31
C LEU A 121 -26.01 17.18 16.03
N ASP A 122 -25.95 18.34 15.35
CA ASP A 122 -26.71 19.53 15.73
C ASP A 122 -28.22 19.34 15.48
#